data_AF-A0A834ZBP0-F1
#
_entry.id   AF-A0A834ZBP0-F1
#
_cell.length_a   1.000
_cell.length_b   1.000
_cell.length_c   1.000
_cell.angle_alpha   90.00
_cell.angle_beta   90.00
_cell.angle_gamma   90.00
#
_symmetry.space_group_name_H-M   'P 1'
#
loop_
_entity.id
_entity.type
_entity.pdbx_description
1 polymer ?
#
loop_
_entity_poly.entity_id
_entity_poly.type
_entity_poly.pdbx_seq_one_letter_code
_entity_poly.pdbx_strand_id
1 'polypeptide(L)'
;MEAGVMSVTKTDRDSYWKMMHKYVGSDVTSMVTLSVLIFEPMTMLQKMAETYATMRAISDIMVIGCSIMGISVYHAYQRTWKPFNPIPGKTYELVNHGGNTFISEKVSHHPPTSAGHAENEHFTYDVTSKLKTKFLGNSLDVYLVGRFIVQNGAGSASMGLEAKYLLIVFLSCTQDACDP
;
A
#
# COMPACT_ATOMS: atom_id res chain seq x y z
N MET A 1 -35.41 3.03 -8.20
CA MET A 1 -34.66 1.88 -7.68
C MET A 1 -33.85 2.39 -6.50
N GLU A 2 -34.43 2.33 -5.29
CA GLU A 2 -33.67 2.64 -4.08
C GLU A 2 -32.73 1.46 -3.80
N ALA A 3 -31.44 1.75 -3.68
CA ALA A 3 -30.49 0.78 -3.18
C ALA A 3 -30.80 0.56 -1.69
N GLY A 4 -31.44 -0.56 -1.37
CA GLY A 4 -31.68 -0.98 0.02
C GLY A 4 -30.35 -1.11 0.74
N VAL A 5 -30.07 -0.20 1.67
CA VAL A 5 -28.99 -0.36 2.64
C VAL A 5 -29.40 -1.54 3.51
N MET A 6 -28.74 -2.68 3.32
CA MET A 6 -28.94 -3.87 4.12
C MET A 6 -28.59 -3.53 5.58
N SER A 7 -29.62 -3.37 6.43
CA SER A 7 -29.41 -3.11 7.85
C SER A 7 -28.78 -4.34 8.49
N VAL A 8 -27.52 -4.22 8.91
CA VAL A 8 -26.78 -5.32 9.55
C VAL A 8 -27.35 -5.53 10.94
N THR A 9 -27.97 -6.69 11.20
CA THR A 9 -28.55 -6.95 12.52
C THR A 9 -27.47 -7.19 13.57
N LYS A 10 -27.80 -6.99 14.85
CA LYS A 10 -26.87 -7.27 15.96
C LYS A 10 -26.39 -8.72 15.97
N THR A 11 -27.27 -9.67 15.63
CA THR A 11 -26.96 -11.09 15.51
C THR A 11 -25.97 -11.36 14.38
N ASP A 12 -26.10 -10.66 13.25
CA ASP A 12 -25.15 -10.76 12.14
C ASP A 12 -23.77 -10.27 12.57
N ARG A 13 -23.68 -9.11 13.25
CA ARG A 13 -22.41 -8.61 13.80
C ARG A 13 -21.74 -9.61 14.74
N ASP A 14 -22.49 -10.20 15.66
CA ASP A 14 -21.94 -11.16 16.63
C ASP A 14 -21.44 -12.44 15.93
N SER A 15 -22.15 -12.87 14.87
CA SER A 15 -21.74 -13.99 14.03
C SER A 15 -20.45 -13.69 13.23
N TYR A 16 -20.38 -12.52 12.59
CA TYR A 16 -19.18 -12.05 11.87
C TYR A 16 -17.99 -11.90 12.82
N TRP A 17 -18.21 -11.36 14.01
CA TRP A 17 -17.15 -11.20 15.00
C TRP A 17 -16.58 -12.54 15.47
N LYS A 18 -17.44 -13.53 15.75
CA LYS A 18 -17.01 -14.91 16.06
C LYS A 18 -16.22 -15.55 14.92
N MET A 19 -16.58 -15.26 13.68
CA MET A 19 -15.81 -15.70 12.51
C MET A 19 -14.42 -15.04 12.48
N MET A 20 -14.36 -13.73 12.71
CA MET A 20 -13.11 -12.95 12.68
C MET A 20 -12.11 -13.34 13.77
N HIS A 21 -12.58 -13.74 14.96
CA HIS A 21 -11.72 -14.26 16.03
C HIS A 21 -10.83 -15.42 15.59
N LYS A 22 -11.30 -16.26 14.66
CA LYS A 22 -10.52 -17.40 14.14
C LYS A 22 -9.30 -16.95 13.34
N TYR A 23 -9.28 -15.72 12.86
CA TYR A 23 -8.20 -15.17 12.03
C TYR A 23 -7.23 -14.28 12.81
N VAL A 24 -7.38 -14.16 14.14
CA VAL A 24 -6.42 -13.43 14.97
C VAL A 24 -5.04 -14.09 14.82
N GLY A 25 -4.02 -13.27 14.56
CA GLY A 25 -2.65 -13.67 14.24
C GLY A 25 -2.41 -14.00 12.77
N SER A 26 -3.45 -14.05 11.93
CA SER A 26 -3.35 -14.42 10.50
C SER A 26 -3.32 -13.21 9.57
N ASP A 27 -2.82 -13.41 8.35
CA ASP A 27 -2.86 -12.43 7.26
C ASP A 27 -4.25 -12.42 6.60
N VAL A 28 -5.20 -11.76 7.25
CA VAL A 28 -6.59 -11.66 6.78
C VAL A 28 -6.70 -11.06 5.39
N THR A 29 -5.77 -10.16 5.01
CA THR A 29 -5.83 -9.49 3.71
C THR A 29 -5.48 -10.39 2.53
N SER A 30 -4.74 -11.47 2.79
CA SER A 30 -4.35 -12.47 1.80
C SER A 30 -5.27 -13.70 1.82
N MET A 31 -5.99 -13.94 2.92
CA MET A 31 -6.77 -15.18 3.13
C MET A 31 -8.28 -15.01 2.97
N VAL A 32 -8.82 -13.80 3.14
CA VAL A 32 -10.26 -13.55 3.13
C VAL A 32 -10.61 -12.58 2.01
N THR A 33 -11.69 -12.88 1.28
CA THR A 33 -12.30 -11.94 0.35
C THR A 33 -12.97 -10.83 1.15
N LEU A 34 -12.38 -9.64 1.09
CA LEU A 34 -12.88 -8.48 1.81
C LEU A 34 -13.89 -7.72 0.94
N SER A 35 -14.88 -7.08 1.58
CA SER A 35 -15.86 -6.25 0.88
C SER A 35 -15.20 -5.05 0.21
N VAL A 36 -15.72 -4.63 -0.95
CA VAL A 36 -15.22 -3.48 -1.72
C VAL A 36 -15.21 -2.19 -0.88
N LEU A 37 -16.09 -2.10 0.12
CA LEU A 37 -16.21 -0.95 1.02
C LEU A 37 -14.93 -0.63 1.81
N ILE A 38 -14.03 -1.60 1.99
CA ILE A 38 -12.77 -1.38 2.71
C ILE A 38 -11.59 -1.03 1.79
N PHE A 39 -11.83 -0.94 0.48
CA PHE A 39 -10.80 -0.61 -0.49
C PHE A 39 -10.79 0.87 -0.83
N GLU A 40 -9.59 1.45 -0.96
CA GLU A 40 -9.45 2.75 -1.62
C GLU A 40 -9.55 2.57 -3.14
N PRO A 41 -9.98 3.60 -3.89
CA PRO A 41 -10.08 3.57 -5.35
C PRO A 41 -8.70 3.65 -6.04
N MET A 42 -7.71 2.93 -5.51
CA MET A 42 -6.35 2.86 -6.02
C MET A 42 -5.79 1.46 -5.85
N THR A 43 -4.86 1.11 -6.74
CA THR A 43 -4.12 -0.14 -6.69
C THR A 43 -2.78 0.03 -5.96
N MET A 44 -2.19 -1.10 -5.55
CA MET A 44 -0.85 -1.10 -4.97
C MET A 44 0.21 -0.44 -5.88
N LEU A 45 0.07 -0.56 -7.21
CA LEU A 45 1.00 0.03 -8.17
C LEU A 45 0.90 1.58 -8.17
N GLN A 46 -0.32 2.10 -8.07
CA GLN A 46 -0.55 3.54 -7.95
C GLN A 46 0.01 4.10 -6.63
N LYS A 47 -0.10 3.35 -5.53
CA LYS A 47 0.54 3.72 -4.24
C LYS A 47 2.06 3.82 -4.33
N MET A 48 2.69 2.94 -5.11
CA MET A 48 4.14 3.00 -5.35
C MET A 48 4.50 4.27 -6.14
N ALA A 49 3.70 4.62 -7.14
CA ALA A 49 3.90 5.85 -7.90
C ALA A 49 3.69 7.12 -7.05
N GLU A 50 2.71 7.12 -6.14
CA GLU A 50 2.50 8.22 -5.19
C GLU A 50 3.71 8.43 -4.28
N THR A 51 4.31 7.34 -3.78
CA THR A 51 5.53 7.40 -2.98
C THR A 51 6.70 8.02 -3.75
N TYR A 52 6.89 7.62 -5.01
CA TYR A 52 7.91 8.21 -5.87
C TYR A 52 7.63 9.71 -6.14
N ALA A 53 6.39 10.07 -6.44
CA ALA A 53 6.00 11.46 -6.70
C ALA A 53 6.24 12.36 -5.47
N THR A 54 5.91 11.90 -4.26
CA THR A 54 6.20 12.63 -3.02
C THR A 54 7.71 12.82 -2.81
N MET A 55 8.51 11.76 -3.04
CA MET A 55 9.97 11.86 -2.94
C MET A 55 10.53 12.92 -3.91
N ARG A 56 10.05 12.93 -5.16
CA ARG A 56 10.45 13.91 -6.18
C ARG A 56 10.05 15.34 -5.84
N ALA A 57 8.85 15.53 -5.27
CA ALA A 57 8.36 16.86 -4.93
C ALA A 57 9.22 17.56 -3.87
N ILE A 58 9.96 16.81 -3.05
CA ILE A 58 10.72 17.36 -1.93
C ILE A 58 12.20 17.57 -2.29
N SER A 59 12.83 16.70 -3.09
CA SER A 59 14.24 16.89 -3.47
C SER A 59 14.66 16.15 -4.75
N ASP A 60 15.57 16.79 -5.49
CA ASP A 60 16.33 16.21 -6.61
C ASP A 60 17.64 15.55 -6.18
N ILE A 61 18.06 15.73 -4.92
CA ILE A 61 19.34 15.25 -4.40
C ILE A 61 19.17 13.81 -3.90
N MET A 62 19.91 12.86 -4.48
CA MET A 62 19.85 11.43 -4.17
C MET A 62 19.88 11.11 -2.67
N VAL A 63 20.82 11.68 -1.92
CA VAL A 63 20.99 11.41 -0.48
C VAL A 63 19.78 11.88 0.33
N ILE A 64 19.26 13.06 0.00
CA ILE A 64 18.09 13.64 0.67
C ILE A 64 16.83 12.86 0.26
N GLY A 65 16.71 12.50 -1.02
CA GLY A 65 15.64 11.67 -1.58
C GLY A 65 15.49 10.33 -0.85
N CYS A 66 16.59 9.65 -0.55
CA CYS A 66 16.53 8.38 0.21
C CYS A 66 16.03 8.55 1.65
N SER A 67 16.42 9.63 2.34
CA SER A 67 15.91 9.93 3.68
C SER A 67 14.42 10.26 3.64
N ILE A 68 14.00 11.05 2.65
CA ILE A 68 12.60 11.43 2.41
C ILE A 68 11.75 10.24 2.01
N MET A 69 12.29 9.30 1.23
CA MET A 69 11.58 8.12 0.77
C MET A 69 10.99 7.34 1.95
N GLY A 70 11.74 7.20 3.05
CA GLY A 70 11.24 6.51 4.23
C GLY A 70 10.05 7.20 4.90
N ILE A 71 9.99 8.53 4.83
CA ILE A 71 8.87 9.34 5.33
C ILE A 71 7.70 9.32 4.33
N SER A 72 8.01 9.35 3.03
CA SER A 72 7.03 9.39 1.94
C SER A 72 6.13 8.15 1.92
N VAL A 73 6.64 7.00 2.34
CA VAL A 73 5.83 5.79 2.55
C VAL A 73 4.73 6.05 3.58
N TYR A 74 5.05 6.64 4.73
CA TYR A 74 4.03 6.95 5.73
C TYR A 74 2.97 7.93 5.19
N HIS A 75 3.40 8.90 4.37
CA HIS A 75 2.46 9.83 3.72
C HIS A 75 1.50 9.11 2.76
N ALA A 76 2.03 8.27 1.86
CA ALA A 76 1.20 7.53 0.89
C ALA A 76 0.18 6.60 1.59
N TYR A 77 0.53 6.07 2.76
CA TYR A 77 -0.32 5.16 3.55
C TYR A 77 -1.11 5.84 4.67
N GLN A 78 -1.23 7.18 4.69
CA GLN A 78 -2.14 7.87 5.62
C GLN A 78 -3.60 7.44 5.43
N ARG A 79 -3.97 7.04 4.21
CA ARG A 79 -5.28 6.46 3.91
C ARG A 79 -5.28 5.02 4.42
N THR A 80 -6.08 4.78 5.46
CA THR A 80 -6.17 3.48 6.16
C THR A 80 -6.91 2.40 5.37
N TRP A 81 -7.47 2.75 4.21
CA TRP A 81 -8.15 1.84 3.30
C TRP A 81 -7.16 0.96 2.53
N LYS A 82 -7.56 -0.27 2.23
CA LYS A 82 -6.70 -1.24 1.54
C LYS A 82 -6.62 -0.90 0.04
N PRO A 83 -5.44 -0.73 -0.56
CA PRO A 83 -5.35 -0.63 -2.01
C PRO A 83 -5.77 -1.95 -2.68
N PHE A 84 -6.36 -1.86 -3.85
CA PHE A 84 -6.66 -3.04 -4.66
C PHE A 84 -5.38 -3.81 -4.98
N ASN A 85 -5.40 -5.11 -4.72
CA ASN A 85 -4.33 -6.01 -5.15
C ASN A 85 -4.43 -6.16 -6.68
N PRO A 86 -3.44 -5.70 -7.47
CA PRO A 86 -3.46 -5.84 -8.91
C PRO A 86 -3.48 -7.31 -9.35
N ILE A 87 -4.05 -7.59 -10.52
CA ILE A 87 -3.85 -8.87 -11.20
C ILE A 87 -2.39 -9.02 -11.62
N PRO A 88 -1.84 -10.25 -11.67
CA PRO A 88 -0.48 -10.49 -12.17
C PRO A 88 -0.30 -9.95 -13.59
N GLY A 89 0.84 -9.31 -13.87
CA GLY A 89 1.13 -8.66 -15.15
C GLY A 89 0.42 -7.32 -15.36
N LYS A 90 -0.44 -6.85 -14.42
CA LYS A 90 -0.95 -5.49 -14.49
C LYS A 90 0.20 -4.51 -14.32
N THR A 91 0.20 -3.48 -15.15
CA THR A 91 1.17 -2.38 -15.11
C THR A 91 0.49 -1.07 -14.72
N TYR A 92 1.29 -0.12 -14.26
CA TYR A 92 0.90 1.27 -14.07
C TYR A 92 2.09 2.17 -14.44
N GLU A 93 1.80 3.23 -15.18
CA GLU A 93 2.77 4.23 -15.60
C GLU A 93 2.33 5.61 -15.10
N LEU A 94 3.29 6.37 -14.58
CA LEU A 94 3.16 7.78 -14.26
C LEU A 94 4.12 8.55 -15.15
N VAL A 95 3.58 9.28 -16.13
CA VAL A 95 4.32 10.21 -16.97
C VAL A 95 3.99 11.62 -16.52
N ASN A 96 4.99 12.37 -16.07
CA ASN A 96 4.84 13.81 -15.82
C ASN A 96 5.47 14.60 -16.97
N HIS A 97 4.87 15.74 -17.34
CA HIS A 97 5.35 16.63 -18.39
C HIS A 97 6.79 17.18 -18.17
N GLY A 98 7.36 16.98 -16.98
CA GLY A 98 8.74 17.34 -16.63
C GLY A 98 9.78 16.22 -16.79
N GLY A 99 9.57 15.25 -17.68
CA GLY A 99 10.59 14.23 -18.03
C GLY A 99 10.80 13.11 -17.00
N ASN A 100 9.95 13.03 -15.97
CA ASN A 100 9.99 11.93 -15.00
C ASN A 100 9.02 10.82 -15.47
N THR A 101 9.54 9.61 -15.63
CA THR A 101 8.75 8.42 -15.96
C THR A 101 8.91 7.40 -14.83
N PHE A 102 7.78 6.91 -14.32
CA PHE A 102 7.75 5.80 -13.37
C PHE A 102 6.86 4.70 -13.95
N ILE A 103 7.37 3.48 -14.00
CA ILE A 103 6.64 2.28 -14.38
C ILE A 103 6.61 1.31 -13.23
N SER A 104 5.52 0.57 -13.07
CA SER A 104 5.41 -0.49 -12.07
C SER A 104 4.58 -1.65 -12.59
N GLU A 105 4.89 -2.85 -12.11
CA GLU A 105 4.26 -4.10 -12.51
C GLU A 105 3.98 -4.99 -11.30
N LYS A 106 2.86 -5.72 -11.37
CA LYS A 106 2.58 -6.83 -10.46
C LYS A 106 3.31 -8.11 -10.91
N VAL A 107 4.52 -8.32 -10.36
CA VAL A 107 5.43 -9.41 -10.75
C VAL A 107 5.14 -10.77 -10.12
N SER A 108 4.44 -10.83 -8.98
CA SER A 108 4.09 -12.11 -8.35
C SER A 108 2.78 -12.06 -7.57
N HIS A 109 2.03 -13.16 -7.62
CA HIS A 109 0.77 -13.34 -6.89
C HIS A 109 0.97 -14.02 -5.53
N HIS A 110 1.92 -14.95 -5.43
CA HIS A 110 2.18 -15.74 -4.23
C HIS A 110 3.69 -15.83 -3.96
N PRO A 111 4.24 -14.94 -3.12
CA PRO A 111 3.57 -13.86 -2.42
C PRO A 111 3.20 -12.66 -3.32
N PRO A 112 2.22 -11.84 -2.94
CA PRO A 112 1.87 -10.63 -3.69
C PRO A 112 3.04 -9.64 -3.69
N THR A 113 3.77 -9.55 -4.79
CA THR A 113 4.93 -8.67 -4.96
C THR A 113 4.74 -7.76 -6.17
N SER A 114 5.09 -6.50 -6.00
CA SER A 114 5.12 -5.50 -7.07
C SER A 114 6.53 -4.95 -7.23
N ALA A 115 6.92 -4.65 -8.46
CA ALA A 115 8.17 -3.97 -8.79
C ALA A 115 7.86 -2.63 -9.45
N GLY A 116 8.76 -1.66 -9.27
CA GLY A 116 8.67 -0.36 -9.90
C GLY A 116 10.06 0.16 -10.24
N HIS A 117 10.11 0.95 -11.30
CA HIS A 117 11.32 1.54 -11.85
C HIS A 117 11.01 2.97 -12.31
N ALA A 118 11.90 3.90 -12.01
CA ALA A 118 11.86 5.24 -12.57
C ALA A 118 13.26 5.71 -12.94
N GLU A 119 13.31 6.49 -14.01
CA GLU A 119 14.52 7.16 -14.47
C GLU A 119 14.26 8.66 -14.57
N ASN A 120 15.25 9.45 -14.18
CA ASN A 120 15.31 10.87 -14.44
C ASN A 120 16.77 11.30 -14.69
N GLU A 121 16.99 12.59 -14.95
CA GLU A 121 18.32 13.14 -15.25
C GLU A 121 19.33 13.00 -14.10
N HIS A 122 18.87 12.83 -12.86
CA HIS A 122 19.70 12.85 -11.66
C HIS A 122 19.97 11.45 -11.09
N PHE A 123 18.98 10.57 -11.15
CA PHE A 123 19.00 9.26 -10.53
C PHE A 123 18.04 8.25 -11.17
N THR A 124 18.34 6.98 -10.97
CA THR A 124 17.43 5.87 -11.19
C THR A 124 16.88 5.37 -9.86
N TYR A 125 15.63 4.92 -9.86
CA TYR A 125 14.92 4.45 -8.68
C TYR A 125 14.27 3.10 -8.95
N ASP A 126 14.77 2.08 -8.27
CA ASP A 126 14.20 0.74 -8.28
C ASP A 126 13.53 0.44 -6.94
N VAL A 127 12.33 -0.12 -7.01
CA VAL A 127 11.58 -0.53 -5.83
C VAL A 127 10.95 -1.89 -6.02
N THR A 128 11.09 -2.73 -5.00
CA THR A 128 10.27 -3.94 -4.84
C THR A 128 9.48 -3.82 -3.56
N SER A 129 8.20 -4.17 -3.62
CA SER A 129 7.31 -4.04 -2.47
C SER A 129 6.42 -5.27 -2.32
N LYS A 130 6.30 -5.71 -1.07
CA LYS A 130 5.43 -6.78 -0.62
C LYS A 130 4.68 -6.31 0.63
N LEU A 131 3.36 -6.42 0.58
CA LEU A 131 2.52 -6.18 1.75
C LEU A 131 2.33 -7.49 2.52
N LYS A 132 2.50 -7.46 3.83
CA LYS A 132 2.07 -8.52 4.74
C LYS A 132 1.19 -7.90 5.81
N THR A 133 0.14 -8.59 6.24
CA THR A 133 -0.66 -8.11 7.37
C THR A 133 -0.76 -9.14 8.48
N LYS A 134 -1.09 -8.67 9.68
CA LYS A 134 -1.39 -9.51 10.83
C LYS A 134 -2.57 -8.91 11.58
N PHE A 135 -3.66 -9.65 11.64
CA PHE A 135 -4.83 -9.23 12.39
C PHE A 135 -4.62 -9.46 13.88
N LEU A 136 -4.85 -8.45 14.72
CA LEU A 136 -4.66 -8.52 16.17
C LEU A 136 -5.98 -8.57 16.95
N GLY A 137 -7.12 -8.66 16.24
CA GLY A 137 -8.46 -8.67 16.82
C GLY A 137 -9.14 -7.30 16.71
N ASN A 138 -8.56 -6.27 17.32
CA ASN A 138 -9.09 -4.89 17.25
C ASN A 138 -8.28 -3.97 16.32
N SER A 139 -7.13 -4.43 15.85
CA SER A 139 -6.26 -3.71 14.93
C SER A 139 -5.66 -4.62 13.88
N LEU A 140 -5.13 -4.00 12.84
CA LEU A 140 -4.40 -4.67 11.77
C LEU A 140 -2.99 -4.09 11.72
N ASP A 141 -2.00 -4.94 11.96
CA ASP A 141 -0.61 -4.63 11.66
C ASP A 141 -0.39 -4.79 10.16
N VAL A 142 0.08 -3.74 9.51
CA VAL A 142 0.42 -3.74 8.09
C VAL A 142 1.93 -3.56 7.96
N TYR A 143 2.59 -4.59 7.47
CA TYR A 143 4.02 -4.60 7.20
C TYR A 143 4.27 -4.37 5.71
N LEU A 144 4.78 -3.19 5.37
CA LEU A 144 5.32 -2.95 4.04
C LEU A 144 6.78 -3.38 4.04
N VAL A 145 7.07 -4.50 3.36
CA VAL A 145 8.42 -5.05 3.24
C VAL A 145 8.89 -4.81 1.81
N GLY A 146 10.00 -4.11 1.66
CA GLY A 146 10.51 -3.80 0.34
C GLY A 146 11.97 -3.42 0.35
N ARG A 147 12.56 -3.50 -0.84
CA ARG A 147 13.90 -2.99 -1.11
C ARG A 147 13.77 -1.84 -2.07
N PHE A 148 14.39 -0.73 -1.70
CA PHE A 148 14.47 0.48 -2.48
C PHE A 148 15.93 0.73 -2.82
N ILE A 149 16.22 1.04 -4.08
CA ILE A 149 17.57 1.35 -4.54
C ILE A 149 17.48 2.65 -5.32
N VAL A 150 18.29 3.63 -4.92
CA VAL A 150 18.49 4.85 -5.68
C VAL A 150 19.92 4.88 -6.16
N GLN A 151 20.14 5.09 -7.45
CA GLN A 151 21.48 5.20 -8.05
C GLN A 151 21.60 6.53 -8.75
N ASN A 152 22.77 7.18 -8.71
CA ASN A 152 22.98 8.39 -9.49
C ASN A 152 22.95 8.10 -11.00
N GLY A 153 22.67 9.10 -11.82
CA GLY A 153 22.60 8.93 -13.29
C GLY A 153 23.90 8.41 -13.93
N ALA A 154 25.04 8.47 -13.22
CA ALA A 154 26.32 7.91 -13.66
C ALA A 154 26.56 6.46 -13.23
N GLY A 155 25.65 5.85 -12.44
CA GLY A 155 25.78 4.49 -11.88
C GLY A 155 26.95 4.30 -10.88
N SER A 156 27.66 5.36 -10.52
CA SER A 156 28.87 5.31 -9.70
C SER A 156 28.59 5.26 -8.20
N ALA A 157 27.39 5.66 -7.78
CA ALA A 157 26.95 5.60 -6.40
C ALA A 157 25.52 5.06 -6.31
N SER A 158 25.29 4.10 -5.41
CA SER A 158 23.97 3.55 -5.12
C SER A 158 23.72 3.53 -3.63
N MET A 159 22.46 3.73 -3.24
CA MET A 159 22.01 3.58 -1.87
C MET A 159 20.80 2.67 -1.83
N GLY A 160 20.92 1.59 -1.06
CA GLY A 160 19.87 0.61 -0.86
C GLY A 160 19.27 0.74 0.54
N LEU A 161 17.94 0.73 0.63
CA LEU A 161 17.22 0.61 1.90
C LEU A 161 16.34 -0.64 1.85
N GLU A 162 16.58 -1.57 2.77
CA GLU A 162 15.57 -2.56 3.12
C GLU A 162 14.71 -1.99 4.24
N ALA A 163 13.42 -1.85 3.98
CA ALA A 163 12.51 -1.26 4.94
C ALA A 163 11.38 -2.23 5.30
N LYS A 164 11.06 -2.23 6.59
CA LYS A 164 9.85 -2.83 7.16
C LYS A 164 9.09 -1.73 7.87
N TYR A 165 8.06 -1.19 7.24
CA TYR A 165 7.19 -0.20 7.86
C TYR A 165 6.03 -0.92 8.54
N LEU A 166 5.80 -0.63 9.82
CA LEU A 166 4.62 -1.11 10.55
C LEU A 166 3.61 0.03 10.65
N LEU A 167 2.45 -0.16 10.04
CA LEU A 167 1.28 0.70 10.22
C LEU A 167 0.24 -0.08 11.02
N ILE A 168 -0.18 0.46 12.17
CA ILE A 168 -1.25 -0.11 12.98
C ILE A 168 -2.55 0.61 12.63
N VAL A 169 -3.49 -0.12 12.03
CA VAL A 169 -4.82 0.40 11.71
C VAL A 169 -5.79 -0.08 12.79
N PHE A 170 -6.35 0.86 13.55
CA PHE A 170 -7.43 0.55 14.50
C PHE A 170 -8.74 0.39 13.75
N LEU A 171 -9.41 -0.75 13.96
CA LEU A 171 -10.74 -0.99 13.41
C LEU A 171 -11.77 -0.35 14.35
N SER A 172 -11.98 0.95 14.20
CA SER A 172 -13.07 1.63 14.90
C SER A 172 -14.40 1.19 14.30
N CYS A 173 -15.23 0.55 15.12
CA CYS A 173 -16.66 0.43 14.82
C CYS A 173 -17.22 1.85 14.97
N THR A 174 -17.47 2.57 13.87
CA THR A 174 -18.20 3.83 13.95
C THR A 174 -19.59 3.51 14.51
N GLN A 175 -19.83 3.96 15.75
CA GLN A 175 -21.10 3.80 16.46
C GLN A 175 -22.28 4.38 15.65
N ASP A 176 -22.01 5.28 14.70
CA ASP A 176 -22.98 6.06 13.92
C ASP A 176 -23.78 5.27 12.87
N ALA A 177 -23.55 3.96 12.72
CA ALA A 177 -24.37 3.07 11.88
C ALA A 177 -25.39 2.25 12.68
N CYS A 178 -25.58 2.56 13.98
CA CYS A 178 -26.33 1.71 14.91
C CYS A 178 -27.31 2.44 15.83
N ASP A 179 -27.71 3.68 15.53
CA ASP A 179 -28.92 4.25 16.14
C ASP A 179 -30.05 4.36 15.10
N PRO A 180 -31.27 3.92 15.43
CA PRO A 180 -32.46 4.10 14.59
C PRO A 180 -32.91 5.56 14.52
#